data_AF-A0A7W0GBB2-F1
#
_entry.id   AF-A0A7W0GBB2-F1
#
_cell.length_a   1.000
_cell.length_b   1.000
_cell.length_c   1.000
_cell.angle_alpha   90.00
_cell.angle_beta   90.00
_cell.angle_gamma   90.00
#
_symmetry.space_group_name_H-M   'P 1'
#
loop_
_entity.id
_entity.type
_entity.pdbx_description
1 polymer ?
#
loop_
_entity_poly.entity_id
_entity_poly.type
_entity_poly.pdbx_seq_one_letter_code
_entity_poly.pdbx_strand_id
1 'polypeptide(L)'
;MHLHSSDELRTFVERYLGELALSPELGGLEQAVRYPLESGGKRIRPVLCLAVAEAAGAEVERCLPAAAAVELVHTFSLVHDDLPALDDDDERRGRPSAHVAYGEAVAVLAGDALLAEAFRLALSYPTPAVGRELAQATLGMIGGQYLDVTGSGGDLADLHRLKTGALFSASVGVALWAAEVAETAQQPWRAFGSELGLLFQIVDDVLDGDGYAESHGVEAARGLAD
;
A
#
# COMPACT_ATOMS: atom_id res chain seq x y z
N MET A 1 -2.65 -5.45 -28.10
CA MET A 1 -2.88 -4.57 -26.94
C MET A 1 -1.54 -3.93 -26.63
N HIS A 2 -1.45 -2.60 -26.67
CA HIS A 2 -0.26 -1.91 -26.20
C HIS A 2 -0.40 -1.81 -24.69
N LEU A 3 0.50 -2.46 -23.94
CA LEU A 3 0.53 -2.37 -22.48
C LEU A 3 1.33 -1.13 -22.09
N HIS A 4 0.88 -0.43 -21.06
CA HIS A 4 1.62 0.70 -20.52
C HIS A 4 2.88 0.20 -19.80
N SER A 5 3.93 0.99 -19.87
CA SER A 5 5.11 0.82 -19.01
C SER A 5 4.78 1.11 -17.54
N SER A 6 5.60 0.60 -16.62
CA SER A 6 5.47 0.88 -15.18
C SER A 6 5.51 2.38 -14.87
N ASP A 7 6.30 3.16 -15.62
CA ASP A 7 6.40 4.62 -15.46
C ASP A 7 5.12 5.35 -15.90
N GLU A 8 4.49 4.91 -17.00
CA GLU A 8 3.20 5.45 -17.43
C GLU A 8 2.11 5.12 -16.41
N LEU A 9 2.05 3.88 -15.93
CA LEU A 9 1.12 3.46 -14.87
C LEU A 9 1.32 4.27 -13.60
N ARG A 10 2.58 4.48 -13.17
CA ARG A 10 2.90 5.33 -12.02
C ARG A 10 2.42 6.76 -12.24
N THR A 11 2.58 7.31 -13.44
CA THR A 11 2.11 8.66 -13.78
C THR A 11 0.59 8.77 -13.69
N PHE A 12 -0.16 7.73 -14.07
CA PHE A 12 -1.61 7.70 -13.88
C PHE A 12 -1.99 7.68 -12.39
N VAL A 13 -1.29 6.88 -11.57
CA VAL A 13 -1.51 6.80 -10.12
C VAL A 13 -1.25 8.14 -9.45
N GLU A 14 -0.08 8.76 -9.68
CA GLU A 14 0.29 10.03 -9.04
C GLU A 14 -0.70 11.15 -9.39
N ARG A 15 -1.12 11.21 -10.66
CA ARG A 15 -2.14 12.18 -11.08
C ARG A 15 -3.46 11.94 -10.35
N TYR A 16 -3.92 10.69 -10.30
CA TYR A 16 -5.16 10.35 -9.63
C TYR A 16 -5.13 10.66 -8.13
N LEU A 17 -4.03 10.36 -7.43
CA LEU A 17 -3.86 10.67 -6.01
C LEU A 17 -3.80 12.19 -5.76
N GLY A 18 -3.09 12.93 -6.61
CA GLY A 18 -3.03 14.40 -6.53
C GLY A 18 -4.40 15.06 -6.73
N GLU A 19 -5.20 14.53 -7.65
CA GLU A 19 -6.54 15.04 -7.97
C GLU A 19 -7.67 14.41 -7.15
N LEU A 20 -7.36 13.43 -6.27
CA LEU A 20 -8.35 12.68 -5.51
C LEU A 20 -9.25 13.63 -4.72
N ALA A 21 -10.53 13.65 -5.04
CA ALA A 21 -11.51 14.41 -4.26
C ALA A 21 -11.76 13.70 -2.93
N LEU A 22 -11.28 14.32 -1.85
CA LEU A 22 -11.52 13.89 -0.48
C LEU A 22 -12.93 14.30 -0.02
N SER A 23 -13.50 13.55 0.92
CA SER A 23 -14.81 13.82 1.51
C SER A 23 -14.83 15.21 2.19
N PRO A 24 -15.83 16.06 1.89
CA PRO A 24 -15.94 17.39 2.52
C PRO A 24 -16.17 17.32 4.03
N GLU A 25 -16.65 16.18 4.54
CA GLU A 25 -16.78 15.90 5.97
C GLU A 25 -15.43 15.93 6.72
N LEU A 26 -14.31 15.80 6.01
CA LEU A 26 -12.96 15.92 6.59
C LEU A 26 -12.61 17.37 6.98
N GLY A 27 -13.33 18.37 6.43
CA GLY A 27 -13.17 19.78 6.79
C GLY A 27 -11.72 20.26 6.66
N GLY A 28 -11.07 20.57 7.78
CA GLY A 28 -9.69 21.06 7.80
C GLY A 28 -8.60 19.98 7.76
N LEU A 29 -8.96 18.69 7.79
CA LEU A 29 -8.01 17.58 7.87
C LEU A 29 -7.38 17.23 6.51
N GLU A 30 -7.93 17.74 5.41
CA GLU A 30 -7.52 17.41 4.04
C GLU A 30 -6.01 17.55 3.81
N GLN A 31 -5.39 18.61 4.33
CA GLN A 31 -3.97 18.85 4.16
C GLN A 31 -3.12 17.77 4.83
N ALA A 32 -3.50 17.34 6.04
CA ALA A 32 -2.79 16.28 6.76
C ALA A 32 -2.98 14.91 6.10
N VAL A 33 -4.14 14.65 5.49
CA VAL A 33 -4.41 13.44 4.70
C VAL A 33 -3.57 13.41 3.42
N ARG A 34 -3.45 14.55 2.73
CA ARG A 34 -2.66 14.65 1.49
C ARG A 34 -1.16 14.61 1.71
N TYR A 35 -0.69 15.20 2.81
CA TYR A 35 0.73 15.34 3.12
C TYR A 35 1.57 14.05 2.92
N PRO A 36 1.20 12.89 3.50
CA PRO A 36 1.97 11.66 3.32
C PRO A 36 1.88 11.10 1.89
N LEU A 37 0.81 11.39 1.15
CA LEU A 37 0.67 11.01 -0.26
C LEU A 37 1.61 11.84 -1.15
N GLU A 38 1.84 13.11 -0.82
CA GLU A 38 2.74 14.01 -1.56
C GLU A 38 4.23 13.71 -1.32
N SER A 39 4.56 12.94 -0.29
CA SER A 39 5.94 12.50 0.00
C SER A 39 6.49 11.51 -1.02
N GLY A 40 5.75 11.24 -2.11
CA GLY A 40 6.17 10.38 -3.22
C GLY A 40 6.25 8.92 -2.80
N GLY A 41 7.10 8.14 -3.46
CA GLY A 41 7.27 6.70 -3.24
C GLY A 41 7.38 5.94 -4.56
N LYS A 42 7.77 4.67 -4.50
CA LYS A 42 7.90 3.84 -5.71
C LYS A 42 6.56 3.45 -6.33
N ARG A 43 5.48 3.55 -5.56
CA ARG A 43 4.11 3.20 -5.96
C ARG A 43 3.98 1.78 -6.50
N ILE A 44 4.77 0.85 -5.98
CA ILE A 44 4.86 -0.53 -6.49
C ILE A 44 3.48 -1.21 -6.45
N ARG A 45 2.77 -1.10 -5.32
CA ARG A 45 1.47 -1.74 -5.09
C ARG A 45 0.37 -1.24 -6.05
N PRO A 46 0.11 0.07 -6.18
CA PRO A 46 -0.89 0.56 -7.13
C PRO A 46 -0.47 0.35 -8.59
N VAL A 47 0.82 0.43 -8.94
CA VAL A 47 1.30 0.11 -10.30
C VAL A 47 1.08 -1.37 -10.62
N LEU A 48 1.37 -2.28 -9.68
CA LEU A 48 1.10 -3.71 -9.82
C LEU A 48 -0.40 -3.96 -10.02
N CYS A 49 -1.26 -3.30 -9.25
CA CYS A 49 -2.71 -3.38 -9.40
C CYS A 49 -3.14 -3.00 -10.82
N LEU A 50 -2.68 -1.86 -11.35
CA LEU A 50 -3.03 -1.43 -12.70
C LEU A 50 -2.46 -2.36 -13.78
N ALA A 51 -1.22 -2.82 -13.63
CA ALA A 51 -0.58 -3.74 -14.57
C ALA A 51 -1.34 -5.08 -14.66
N VAL A 52 -1.79 -5.62 -13.53
CA VAL A 52 -2.62 -6.84 -13.49
C VAL A 52 -3.97 -6.60 -14.16
N ALA A 53 -4.64 -5.49 -13.85
CA ALA A 53 -5.93 -5.16 -14.44
C ALA A 53 -5.83 -5.00 -15.97
N GLU A 54 -4.79 -4.29 -16.44
CA GLU A 54 -4.53 -4.11 -17.87
C GLU A 54 -4.20 -5.44 -18.56
N ALA A 55 -3.36 -6.28 -17.93
CA ALA A 55 -3.05 -7.62 -18.45
C ALA A 55 -4.30 -8.53 -18.51
N ALA A 56 -5.27 -8.31 -17.61
CA ALA A 56 -6.58 -8.96 -17.63
C ALA A 56 -7.56 -8.36 -18.66
N GLY A 57 -7.17 -7.29 -19.35
CA GLY A 57 -7.92 -6.65 -20.43
C GLY A 57 -8.81 -5.48 -20.00
N ALA A 58 -8.67 -4.98 -18.77
CA ALA A 58 -9.41 -3.80 -18.30
C ALA A 58 -8.74 -2.49 -18.72
N GLU A 59 -9.55 -1.43 -18.85
CA GLU A 59 -9.08 -0.07 -19.04
C GLU A 59 -8.47 0.45 -17.72
N VAL A 60 -7.25 1.00 -17.78
CA VAL A 60 -6.51 1.51 -16.62
C VAL A 60 -7.34 2.50 -15.80
N GLU A 61 -8.06 3.40 -16.47
CA GLU A 61 -8.87 4.44 -15.85
C GLU A 61 -9.97 3.87 -14.95
N ARG A 62 -10.56 2.73 -15.31
CA ARG A 62 -11.59 2.06 -14.49
C ARG A 62 -11.02 1.42 -13.22
N CYS A 63 -9.72 1.12 -13.22
CA CYS A 63 -9.04 0.44 -12.12
C CYS A 63 -8.26 1.40 -11.22
N LEU A 64 -8.19 2.70 -11.56
CA LEU A 64 -7.56 3.73 -10.73
C LEU A 64 -8.11 3.81 -9.30
N PRO A 65 -9.45 3.78 -9.06
CA PRO A 65 -9.97 3.77 -7.70
C PRO A 65 -9.48 2.57 -6.87
N ALA A 66 -9.41 1.37 -7.45
CA ALA A 66 -8.89 0.18 -6.76
C ALA A 66 -7.39 0.30 -6.44
N ALA A 67 -6.59 0.77 -7.41
CA ALA A 67 -5.16 0.98 -7.20
C ALA A 67 -4.91 2.04 -6.11
N ALA A 68 -5.62 3.17 -6.17
CA ALA A 68 -5.55 4.21 -5.16
C ALA A 68 -6.00 3.70 -3.78
N ALA A 69 -7.06 2.89 -3.69
CA ALA A 69 -7.49 2.30 -2.42
C ALA A 69 -6.37 1.49 -1.73
N VAL A 70 -5.62 0.70 -2.50
CA VAL A 70 -4.46 -0.04 -1.97
C VAL A 70 -3.38 0.90 -1.47
N GLU A 71 -3.05 1.95 -2.23
CA GLU A 71 -2.03 2.92 -1.83
C GLU A 71 -2.45 3.75 -0.60
N LEU A 72 -3.74 4.06 -0.46
CA LEU A 72 -4.29 4.73 0.72
C LEU A 72 -4.16 3.85 1.96
N VAL A 73 -4.45 2.54 1.86
CA VAL A 73 -4.20 1.60 2.97
C VAL A 73 -2.71 1.52 3.32
N HIS A 74 -1.84 1.43 2.31
CA HIS A 74 -0.40 1.44 2.55
C HIS A 74 0.06 2.73 3.24
N THR A 75 -0.46 3.87 2.81
CA THR A 75 -0.07 5.17 3.36
C THR A 75 -0.61 5.35 4.78
N PHE A 76 -1.83 4.89 5.07
CA PHE A 76 -2.39 4.87 6.42
C PHE A 76 -1.47 4.11 7.37
N SER A 77 -1.00 2.91 6.97
CA SER A 77 -0.15 2.09 7.85
C SER A 77 1.13 2.83 8.21
N LEU A 78 1.80 3.45 7.22
CA LEU A 78 3.02 4.23 7.46
C LEU A 78 2.77 5.43 8.38
N VAL A 79 1.67 6.16 8.19
CA VAL A 79 1.34 7.32 9.05
C VAL A 79 1.16 6.89 10.51
N HIS A 80 0.54 5.73 10.75
CA HIS A 80 0.36 5.21 12.10
C HIS A 80 1.66 4.62 12.65
N ASP A 81 2.41 3.83 11.87
CA ASP A 81 3.70 3.25 12.27
C ASP A 81 4.68 4.34 12.73
N ASP A 82 4.69 5.51 12.08
CA ASP A 82 5.54 6.65 12.44
C ASP A 82 5.20 7.27 13.83
N LEU A 83 4.07 6.96 14.44
CA LEU A 83 3.65 7.61 15.70
C LEU A 83 4.61 7.27 16.86
N PRO A 84 4.73 8.15 17.87
CA PRO A 84 5.57 7.89 19.05
C PRO A 84 5.23 6.63 19.85
N ALA A 85 4.00 6.13 19.71
CA ALA A 85 3.56 4.90 20.36
C ALA A 85 4.01 3.62 19.62
N LEU A 86 4.52 3.75 18.39
CA LEU A 86 5.01 2.68 17.54
C LEU A 86 6.51 2.90 17.26
N ASP A 87 6.90 3.34 16.06
CA ASP A 87 8.31 3.43 15.69
C ASP A 87 8.96 4.75 16.13
N ASP A 88 8.18 5.77 16.47
CA ASP A 88 8.67 7.11 16.88
C ASP A 88 9.61 7.75 15.82
N ASP A 89 9.31 7.51 14.54
CA ASP A 89 10.08 8.00 13.40
C ASP A 89 9.79 9.50 13.13
N ASP A 90 10.78 10.37 13.35
CA ASP A 90 10.68 11.81 13.06
C ASP A 90 10.59 12.14 11.56
N GLU A 91 11.09 11.25 10.70
CA GLU A 91 11.19 11.46 9.26
C GLU A 91 10.70 10.28 8.42
N ARG A 92 9.97 10.59 7.35
CA ARG A 92 9.49 9.63 6.35
C ARG A 92 9.73 10.18 4.95
N ARG A 93 10.46 9.43 4.13
CA ARG A 93 10.82 9.79 2.74
C ARG A 93 11.50 11.17 2.63
N GLY A 94 12.39 11.48 3.58
CA GLY A 94 13.15 12.75 3.60
C GLY A 94 12.33 13.99 3.98
N ARG A 95 11.15 13.79 4.57
CA ARG A 95 10.28 14.86 5.10
C ARG A 95 9.92 14.53 6.55
N PRO A 96 9.57 15.53 7.37
CA PRO A 96 9.02 15.27 8.70
C PRO A 96 7.83 14.31 8.61
N SER A 97 7.74 13.33 9.50
CA SER A 97 6.59 12.44 9.57
C SER A 97 5.31 13.22 9.90
N ALA A 98 4.14 12.62 9.68
CA ALA A 98 2.87 13.33 9.82
C ALA A 98 2.67 13.87 11.24
N HIS A 99 3.12 13.14 12.26
CA HIS A 99 2.97 13.55 13.66
C HIS A 99 3.92 14.69 14.02
N VAL A 100 5.13 14.77 13.43
CA VAL A 100 6.03 15.90 13.59
C VAL A 100 5.48 17.15 12.90
N ALA A 101 4.91 16.99 11.71
CA ALA A 101 4.41 18.12 10.91
C ALA A 101 3.09 18.72 11.43
N TYR A 102 2.18 17.87 11.94
CA TYR A 102 0.81 18.29 12.31
C TYR A 102 0.41 17.97 13.75
N GLY A 103 1.26 17.30 14.52
CA GLY A 103 0.95 16.78 15.85
C GLY A 103 0.29 15.41 15.82
N GLU A 104 0.49 14.63 16.89
CA GLU A 104 0.02 13.25 17.02
C GLU A 104 -1.48 13.08 16.77
N ALA A 105 -2.32 13.92 17.41
CA ALA A 105 -3.77 13.82 17.28
C ALA A 105 -4.25 14.00 15.83
N VAL A 106 -3.60 14.88 15.07
CA VAL A 106 -3.93 15.11 13.67
C VAL A 106 -3.42 13.97 12.80
N ALA A 107 -2.23 13.43 13.08
CA ALA A 107 -1.68 12.29 12.36
C ALA A 107 -2.53 11.01 12.53
N VAL A 108 -3.01 10.73 13.75
CA VAL A 108 -3.95 9.63 14.01
C VAL A 108 -5.19 9.76 13.14
N LEU A 109 -5.85 10.93 13.19
CA LEU A 109 -7.06 11.20 12.41
C LEU A 109 -6.81 11.16 10.89
N ALA A 110 -5.64 11.62 10.44
CA ALA A 110 -5.26 11.55 9.03
C ALA A 110 -5.12 10.09 8.55
N GLY A 111 -4.51 9.22 9.36
CA GLY A 111 -4.45 7.78 9.08
C GLY A 111 -5.85 7.13 9.05
N ASP A 112 -6.73 7.47 10.00
CA ASP A 112 -8.11 6.97 10.01
C ASP A 112 -8.88 7.41 8.76
N ALA A 113 -8.70 8.66 8.34
CA ALA A 113 -9.32 9.21 7.13
C ALA A 113 -8.78 8.54 5.86
N LEU A 114 -7.48 8.29 5.75
CA LEU A 114 -6.87 7.54 4.64
C LEU A 114 -7.49 6.14 4.53
N LEU A 115 -7.64 5.45 5.66
CA LEU A 115 -8.27 4.13 5.72
C LEU A 115 -9.74 4.17 5.27
N ALA A 116 -10.52 5.14 5.76
CA ALA A 116 -11.92 5.31 5.39
C ALA A 116 -12.09 5.65 3.89
N GLU A 117 -11.24 6.54 3.36
CA GLU A 117 -11.21 6.90 1.95
C GLU A 117 -10.83 5.72 1.06
N ALA A 118 -9.91 4.86 1.49
CA ALA A 118 -9.59 3.62 0.79
C ALA A 118 -10.84 2.74 0.60
N PHE A 119 -11.64 2.56 1.65
CA PHE A 119 -12.90 1.82 1.54
C PHE A 119 -13.95 2.55 0.72
N ARG A 120 -14.03 3.89 0.79
CA ARG A 120 -14.93 4.66 -0.09
C ARG A 120 -14.61 4.42 -1.56
N LEU A 121 -13.34 4.38 -1.94
CA LEU A 121 -12.91 4.04 -3.29
C LEU A 121 -13.20 2.57 -3.65
N ALA A 122 -12.88 1.63 -2.76
CA ALA A 122 -13.14 0.21 -2.98
C ALA A 122 -14.65 -0.11 -3.14
N LEU A 123 -15.51 0.63 -2.44
CA LEU A 123 -16.97 0.49 -2.50
C LEU A 123 -17.61 1.22 -3.69
N SER A 124 -16.82 1.91 -4.51
CA SER A 124 -17.33 2.51 -5.77
C SER A 124 -17.60 1.47 -6.86
N TYR A 125 -17.06 0.25 -6.71
CA TYR A 125 -17.28 -0.86 -7.63
C TYR A 125 -18.62 -1.56 -7.35
N PRO A 126 -19.32 -2.07 -8.39
CA PRO A 126 -20.58 -2.80 -8.20
C PRO A 126 -20.44 -4.07 -7.36
N THR A 127 -19.27 -4.72 -7.41
CA THR A 127 -18.97 -5.90 -6.61
C THR A 127 -18.43 -5.52 -5.24
N PRO A 128 -18.93 -6.11 -4.13
CA PRO A 128 -18.35 -5.88 -2.81
C PRO A 128 -16.97 -6.56 -2.67
N ALA A 129 -16.55 -7.36 -3.64
CA ALA A 129 -15.34 -8.18 -3.54
C ALA A 129 -14.05 -7.34 -3.47
N VAL A 130 -14.00 -6.16 -4.12
CA VAL A 130 -12.86 -5.24 -4.01
C VAL A 130 -12.67 -4.82 -2.54
N GLY A 131 -13.75 -4.36 -1.89
CA GLY A 131 -13.72 -3.98 -0.47
C GLY A 131 -13.43 -5.15 0.47
N ARG A 132 -13.96 -6.36 0.19
CA ARG A 132 -13.68 -7.56 1.00
C ARG A 132 -12.21 -7.97 0.94
N GLU A 133 -11.61 -7.96 -0.25
CA GLU A 133 -10.20 -8.27 -0.43
C GLU A 133 -9.31 -7.27 0.33
N LEU A 134 -9.61 -5.97 0.19
CA LEU A 134 -8.88 -4.92 0.88
C LEU A 134 -9.02 -5.01 2.40
N ALA A 135 -10.23 -5.32 2.90
CA ALA A 135 -10.47 -5.52 4.33
C ALA A 135 -9.66 -6.68 4.90
N GLN A 136 -9.64 -7.83 4.21
CA GLN A 136 -8.88 -8.99 4.65
C GLN A 136 -7.38 -8.69 4.72
N ALA A 137 -6.85 -8.01 3.71
CA ALA A 137 -5.44 -7.62 3.67
C ALA A 137 -5.09 -6.59 4.76
N THR A 138 -5.95 -5.61 4.98
CA THR A 138 -5.78 -4.60 6.03
C THR A 138 -5.76 -5.25 7.42
N LEU A 139 -6.70 -6.16 7.69
CA LEU A 139 -6.74 -6.90 8.96
C LEU A 139 -5.50 -7.79 9.14
N GLY A 140 -5.03 -8.43 8.06
CA GLY A 140 -3.79 -9.20 8.08
C GLY A 140 -2.58 -8.32 8.44
N MET A 141 -2.46 -7.15 7.82
CA MET A 141 -1.39 -6.18 8.07
C MET A 141 -1.41 -5.68 9.51
N ILE A 142 -2.57 -5.26 10.02
CA ILE A 142 -2.73 -4.82 11.43
C ILE A 142 -2.42 -5.96 12.40
N GLY A 143 -2.87 -7.19 12.09
CA GLY A 143 -2.55 -8.37 12.88
C GLY A 143 -1.04 -8.67 12.91
N GLY A 144 -0.36 -8.50 11.78
CA GLY A 144 1.09 -8.58 11.69
C GLY A 144 1.77 -7.53 12.56
N GLN A 145 1.34 -6.27 12.48
CA GLN A 145 1.86 -5.17 13.31
C GLN A 145 1.64 -5.41 14.81
N TYR A 146 0.49 -5.95 15.20
CA TYR A 146 0.24 -6.32 16.60
C TYR A 146 1.22 -7.40 17.10
N LEU A 147 1.48 -8.43 16.30
CA LEU A 147 2.43 -9.49 16.67
C LEU A 147 3.86 -8.96 16.81
N ASP A 148 4.24 -8.01 15.96
CA ASP A 148 5.53 -7.32 15.97
C ASP A 148 5.72 -6.51 17.27
N VAL A 149 4.78 -5.61 17.56
CA VAL A 149 4.80 -4.76 18.76
C VAL A 149 4.74 -5.57 20.06
N THR A 150 4.00 -6.68 20.08
CA THR A 150 3.86 -7.52 21.29
C THR A 150 4.94 -8.59 21.44
N GLY A 151 5.81 -8.76 20.44
CA GLY A 151 6.79 -9.86 20.40
C GLY A 151 6.16 -11.26 20.49
N SER A 152 4.88 -11.40 20.11
CA SER A 152 4.08 -12.63 20.29
C SER A 152 4.12 -13.56 19.07
N GLY A 153 4.91 -13.24 18.04
CA GLY A 153 5.08 -14.04 16.83
C GLY A 153 5.97 -15.27 17.05
N GLY A 154 5.45 -16.47 16.77
CA GLY A 154 6.20 -17.73 16.87
C GLY A 154 7.09 -18.05 15.66
N ASP A 155 6.77 -17.49 14.48
CA ASP A 155 7.52 -17.66 13.23
C ASP A 155 7.58 -16.32 12.46
N LEU A 156 8.80 -15.87 12.16
CA LEU A 156 9.07 -14.64 11.40
C LEU A 156 8.42 -14.70 10.00
N ALA A 157 8.35 -15.88 9.39
CA ALA A 157 7.72 -16.08 8.10
C ALA A 157 6.20 -15.81 8.14
N ASP A 158 5.54 -16.16 9.25
CA ASP A 158 4.12 -15.91 9.45
C ASP A 158 3.83 -14.42 9.66
N LEU A 159 4.71 -13.72 10.39
CA LEU A 159 4.63 -12.28 10.62
C LEU A 159 4.81 -11.50 9.31
N HIS A 160 5.84 -11.83 8.53
CA HIS A 160 6.14 -11.17 7.26
C HIS A 160 5.04 -11.37 6.20
N ARG A 161 4.48 -12.59 6.13
CA ARG A 161 3.34 -12.89 5.25
C ARG A 161 2.12 -12.01 5.59
N LEU A 162 1.87 -11.78 6.87
CA LEU A 162 0.75 -10.97 7.35
C LEU A 162 1.00 -9.46 7.17
N LYS A 163 2.19 -8.97 7.53
CA LYS A 163 2.54 -7.54 7.52
C LYS A 163 2.73 -6.99 6.10
N THR A 164 3.58 -7.63 5.30
CA THR A 164 4.00 -7.10 3.98
C THR A 164 3.35 -7.84 2.82
N GLY A 165 3.34 -9.18 2.86
CA GLY A 165 2.86 -10.03 1.77
C GLY A 165 1.36 -9.89 1.49
N ALA A 166 0.56 -9.60 2.52
CA ALA A 166 -0.89 -9.46 2.41
C ALA A 166 -1.31 -8.35 1.44
N LEU A 167 -0.67 -7.18 1.52
CA LEU A 167 -1.06 -6.03 0.69
C LEU A 167 -0.58 -6.15 -0.77
N PHE A 168 0.53 -6.86 -1.01
CA PHE A 168 0.95 -7.24 -2.37
C PHE A 168 -0.03 -8.21 -3.02
N SER A 169 -0.41 -9.26 -2.28
CA SER A 169 -1.42 -10.22 -2.75
C SER A 169 -2.76 -9.53 -3.02
N ALA A 170 -3.14 -8.60 -2.14
CA ALA A 170 -4.36 -7.80 -2.30
C ALA A 170 -4.28 -6.89 -3.53
N SER A 171 -3.12 -6.31 -3.86
CA SER A 171 -2.94 -5.48 -5.07
C SER A 171 -3.34 -6.26 -6.33
N VAL A 172 -3.05 -7.56 -6.38
CA VAL A 172 -3.49 -8.46 -7.46
C VAL A 172 -4.98 -8.78 -7.32
N GLY A 173 -5.44 -9.17 -6.13
CA GLY A 173 -6.84 -9.56 -5.90
C GLY A 173 -7.84 -8.44 -6.21
N VAL A 174 -7.57 -7.22 -5.74
CA VAL A 174 -8.43 -6.05 -6.00
C VAL A 174 -8.46 -5.70 -7.48
N ALA A 175 -7.33 -5.86 -8.20
CA ALA A 175 -7.26 -5.61 -9.63
C ALA A 175 -8.16 -6.57 -10.41
N LEU A 176 -8.15 -7.86 -10.08
CA LEU A 176 -8.99 -8.86 -10.73
C LEU A 176 -10.48 -8.58 -10.53
N TRP A 177 -10.87 -8.18 -9.32
CA TRP A 177 -12.25 -7.81 -9.04
C TRP A 177 -12.66 -6.51 -9.75
N ALA A 178 -11.79 -5.50 -9.77
CA ALA A 178 -12.03 -4.24 -10.48
C ALA A 178 -12.08 -4.42 -12.00
N ALA A 179 -11.31 -5.38 -12.53
CA ALA A 179 -11.29 -5.78 -13.94
C ALA A 179 -12.41 -6.77 -14.30
N GLU A 180 -13.31 -7.09 -13.37
CA GLU A 180 -14.42 -8.03 -13.56
C GLU A 180 -13.99 -9.44 -14.03
N VAL A 181 -12.79 -9.87 -13.64
CA VAL A 181 -12.30 -11.23 -13.93
C VAL A 181 -13.13 -12.24 -13.14
N ALA A 182 -13.72 -13.21 -13.84
CA ALA A 182 -14.50 -14.27 -13.23
C ALA A 182 -13.69 -15.00 -12.15
N GLU A 183 -14.30 -15.25 -10.98
CA GLU A 183 -13.64 -15.87 -9.82
C GLU A 183 -12.94 -17.20 -10.17
N THR A 184 -13.56 -18.00 -11.04
CA THR A 184 -13.01 -19.28 -11.53
C THR A 184 -11.71 -19.13 -12.34
N ALA A 185 -11.42 -17.94 -12.86
CA ALA A 185 -10.21 -17.63 -13.62
C ALA A 185 -9.14 -16.92 -12.79
N GLN A 186 -9.41 -16.56 -11.53
CA GLN A 186 -8.48 -15.76 -10.71
C GLN A 186 -7.34 -16.57 -10.09
N GLN A 187 -7.46 -17.90 -9.97
CA GLN A 187 -6.51 -18.73 -9.22
C GLN A 187 -5.05 -18.60 -9.70
N PRO A 188 -4.74 -18.62 -11.02
CA PRO A 188 -3.36 -18.44 -11.48
C PRO A 188 -2.77 -17.07 -11.13
N TRP A 189 -3.58 -16.02 -11.20
CA TRP A 189 -3.17 -14.66 -10.85
C TRP A 189 -2.89 -14.53 -9.35
N ARG A 190 -3.75 -15.12 -8.53
CA ARG A 190 -3.58 -15.13 -7.07
C ARG A 190 -2.32 -15.88 -6.64
N ALA A 191 -2.02 -17.01 -7.30
CA ALA A 191 -0.76 -17.72 -7.08
C ALA A 191 0.44 -16.82 -7.42
N PHE A 192 0.42 -16.13 -8.56
CA PHE A 192 1.43 -15.14 -8.92
C PHE A 192 1.59 -14.03 -7.87
N GLY A 193 0.49 -13.44 -7.38
CA GLY A 193 0.52 -12.40 -6.36
C GLY A 193 1.13 -12.86 -5.04
N SER A 194 0.86 -14.11 -4.63
CA SER A 194 1.44 -14.71 -3.43
C SER A 194 2.96 -14.89 -3.55
N GLU A 195 3.44 -15.41 -4.68
CA GLU A 195 4.88 -15.60 -4.92
C GLU A 195 5.61 -14.26 -5.00
N LEU A 196 5.00 -13.26 -5.64
CA LEU A 196 5.56 -11.92 -5.73
C LEU A 196 5.67 -11.26 -4.34
N GLY A 197 4.64 -11.40 -3.50
CA GLY A 197 4.67 -10.89 -2.13
C GLY A 197 5.76 -11.53 -1.28
N LEU A 198 5.99 -12.84 -1.44
CA LEU A 198 7.08 -13.56 -0.78
C LEU A 198 8.46 -13.06 -1.27
N LEU A 199 8.62 -12.88 -2.57
CA LEU A 199 9.86 -12.36 -3.15
C LEU A 199 10.20 -10.98 -2.60
N PHE A 200 9.24 -10.07 -2.54
CA PHE A 200 9.46 -8.72 -1.99
C PHE A 200 9.92 -8.77 -0.54
N GLN A 201 9.35 -9.66 0.27
CA GLN A 201 9.82 -9.83 1.64
C GLN A 201 11.26 -10.32 1.69
N ILE A 202 11.62 -11.32 0.89
CA ILE A 202 13.00 -11.85 0.87
C ILE A 202 13.98 -10.75 0.47
N VAL A 203 13.60 -9.90 -0.49
CA VAL A 203 14.43 -8.77 -0.90
C VAL A 203 14.58 -7.76 0.22
N ASP A 204 13.50 -7.34 0.87
CA ASP A 204 13.56 -6.41 2.03
C ASP A 204 14.42 -7.01 3.16
N ASP A 205 14.22 -8.29 3.50
CA ASP A 205 14.98 -8.98 4.55
C ASP A 205 16.48 -9.04 4.22
N VAL A 206 16.85 -9.23 2.95
CA VAL A 206 18.27 -9.22 2.52
C VAL A 206 18.86 -7.81 2.62
N LEU A 207 18.08 -6.79 2.26
CA LEU A 207 18.52 -5.40 2.32
C LEU A 207 18.68 -4.91 3.77
N ASP A 208 17.80 -5.36 4.66
CA ASP A 208 17.78 -4.98 6.08
C ASP A 208 18.68 -5.88 6.96
N GLY A 209 18.82 -7.17 6.63
CA GLY A 209 19.42 -8.20 7.49
C GLY A 209 20.89 -8.57 7.24
N ASP A 210 21.43 -8.39 6.03
CA ASP A 210 22.77 -8.91 5.69
C ASP A 210 23.92 -7.89 5.87
N GLY A 211 23.68 -6.79 6.57
CA GLY A 211 24.71 -5.76 6.78
C GLY A 211 25.18 -5.12 5.46
N TYR A 212 24.40 -5.22 4.38
CA TYR A 212 24.68 -4.52 3.13
C TYR A 212 24.55 -3.00 3.34
N ALA A 213 23.49 -2.54 4.01
CA ALA A 213 23.36 -1.16 4.47
C ALA A 213 24.48 -0.75 5.45
N GLU A 214 24.92 -1.68 6.30
CA GLU A 214 26.04 -1.47 7.24
C GLU A 214 27.41 -1.37 6.55
N SER A 215 27.61 -2.07 5.42
CA SER A 215 28.89 -2.17 4.70
C SER A 215 29.01 -1.24 3.50
N HIS A 216 27.89 -0.87 2.86
CA HIS A 216 27.85 -0.06 1.64
C HIS A 216 27.05 1.24 1.81
N GLY A 217 26.47 1.46 2.99
CA GLY A 217 25.67 2.65 3.32
C GLY A 217 24.19 2.49 2.94
N VAL A 218 23.32 3.07 3.77
CA VAL A 218 21.85 3.01 3.64
C VAL A 218 21.36 3.52 2.27
N GLU A 219 22.03 4.52 1.68
CA GLU A 219 21.71 5.03 0.34
C GLU A 219 21.99 4.01 -0.78
N ALA A 220 23.07 3.22 -0.68
CA ALA A 220 23.42 2.22 -1.69
C ALA A 220 22.48 1.00 -1.63
N ALA A 221 22.06 0.61 -0.42
CA ALA A 221 21.05 -0.43 -0.22
C ALA A 221 19.69 -0.02 -0.80
N ARG A 222 19.27 1.22 -0.55
CA ARG A 222 18.01 1.77 -1.09
C ARG A 222 18.01 1.86 -2.62
N GLY A 223 19.15 2.17 -3.23
CA GLY A 223 19.31 2.25 -4.69
C GLY A 223 19.29 0.90 -5.44
N LEU A 224 19.39 -0.24 -4.73
CA LEU A 224 19.24 -1.58 -5.32
C LEU A 224 17.79 -2.08 -5.29
N ALA A 225 16.97 -1.53 -4.40
CA ALA A 225 15.54 -1.75 -4.39
C ALA A 225 14.79 -0.86 -5.38
N ASP A 226 15.46 0.17 -5.94
CA ASP A 226 14.95 1.10 -6.96
C ASP A 226 14.88 0.44 -8.34
#